data_AF-A0A7X3P325-F1
#
_entry.id   AF-A0A7X3P325-F1
#
_cell.length_a   1.000
_cell.length_b   1.000
_cell.length_c   1.000
_cell.angle_alpha   90.00
_cell.angle_beta   90.00
_cell.angle_gamma   90.00
#
_symmetry.space_group_name_H-M   'P 1'
#
loop_
_entity.id
_entity.type
_entity.pdbx_description
1 polymer ?
#
loop_
_entity_poly.entity_id
_entity_poly.type
_entity_poly.pdbx_seq_one_letter_code
_entity_poly.pdbx_strand_id
1 'polypeptide(L)'
;MIPIVKEFGNKIDFKLQFIAKEKEAPSAQDITPFTSLHGYPEVAENIRQLLIAQEYPEKYLDYILCRGKKLDKSWESCAEKLGIDVAKIQKLFDTPESEQLFRENIQRAAALGIRASPTILVDNHQFQTHQLLRASGTPCQ
;
A
#
# COMPACT_ATOMS: atom_id res chain seq x y z
N MET A 1 0.56 -5.25 11.73
CA MET A 1 1.83 -4.68 11.24
C MET A 1 2.02 -3.22 11.63
N ILE A 2 1.14 -2.28 11.26
CA ILE A 2 1.37 -0.85 11.49
C ILE A 2 1.69 -0.48 12.95
N PRO A 3 1.02 -1.00 13.99
CA PRO A 3 1.42 -0.71 15.37
C PRO A 3 2.87 -1.07 15.69
N ILE A 4 3.37 -2.19 15.15
CA ILE A 4 4.78 -2.61 15.27
C ILE A 4 5.68 -1.60 14.54
N VAL A 5 5.32 -1.20 13.32
CA VAL A 5 6.10 -0.19 12.58
C VAL A 5 6.20 1.11 13.38
N LYS A 6 5.10 1.57 14.01
CA LYS A 6 5.10 2.77 14.85
C LYS A 6 5.96 2.60 16.11
N GLU A 7 5.91 1.44 16.76
CA GLU A 7 6.70 1.12 17.96
C GLU A 7 8.22 1.18 17.68
N PHE A 8 8.65 0.60 16.56
CA PHE A 8 10.07 0.54 16.19
C PHE A 8 10.56 1.79 15.45
N GLY A 9 9.64 2.62 14.96
CA GLY A 9 9.92 3.93 14.38
C GLY A 9 11.01 3.89 13.31
N ASN A 10 12.04 4.70 13.49
CA ASN A 10 13.17 4.84 12.54
C ASN A 10 14.07 3.60 12.42
N LYS A 11 13.86 2.56 13.23
CA LYS A 11 14.59 1.29 13.11
C LYS A 11 14.05 0.40 11.97
N ILE A 12 12.89 0.75 11.41
CA ILE A 12 12.26 0.03 10.30
C ILE A 12 12.11 0.98 9.11
N ASP A 13 12.69 0.60 7.97
CA ASP A 13 12.36 1.20 6.67
C ASP A 13 11.12 0.49 6.10
N PHE A 14 9.94 1.00 6.46
CA PHE A 14 8.67 0.40 6.06
C PHE A 14 8.30 0.78 4.62
N LYS A 15 8.17 -0.24 3.76
CA LYS A 15 7.74 -0.07 2.36
C LYS A 15 6.47 -0.87 2.10
N LEU A 16 5.40 -0.16 1.72
CA LEU A 16 4.17 -0.78 1.24
C LEU A 16 4.24 -0.91 -0.29
N GLN A 17 4.06 -2.13 -0.79
CA GLN A 17 4.04 -2.45 -2.21
C GLN A 17 2.70 -3.08 -2.56
N PHE A 18 2.09 -2.64 -3.65
CA PHE A 18 0.79 -3.12 -4.11
C PHE A 18 0.92 -4.21 -5.17
N ILE A 19 -0.12 -5.05 -5.26
CA ILE A 19 -0.23 -6.08 -6.29
C ILE A 19 -1.24 -5.59 -7.33
N ALA A 20 -0.72 -5.19 -8.48
CA ALA A 20 -1.49 -4.80 -9.66
C ALA A 20 -0.64 -5.04 -10.92
N LYS A 21 -1.23 -4.86 -12.09
CA LYS A 21 -0.55 -4.98 -13.38
C LYS A 21 -0.97 -3.85 -14.29
N GLU A 22 -0.03 -3.37 -15.09
CA GLU A 22 -0.37 -2.54 -16.24
C GLU A 22 -0.95 -3.42 -17.36
N LYS A 23 -1.95 -2.90 -18.08
CA LYS A 23 -2.56 -3.57 -19.23
C LYS A 23 -1.55 -3.61 -20.38
N GLU A 24 -1.52 -4.70 -21.13
CA GLU A 24 -0.63 -4.83 -22.30
C GLU A 24 -1.02 -3.85 -23.42
N ALA A 25 -2.32 -3.56 -23.57
CA ALA A 25 -2.86 -2.63 -24.55
C ALA A 25 -3.95 -1.76 -23.89
N PRO A 26 -3.59 -0.68 -23.16
CA PRO A 26 -4.56 0.24 -22.63
C PRO A 26 -5.27 1.00 -23.77
N SER A 27 -6.59 1.12 -23.67
CA SER A 27 -7.44 1.84 -24.62
C SER A 27 -7.87 3.19 -24.05
N ALA A 28 -8.27 4.12 -24.91
CA ALA A 28 -8.81 5.41 -24.48
C ALA A 28 -10.15 5.30 -23.72
N GLN A 29 -10.80 4.13 -23.77
CA GLN A 29 -12.04 3.82 -23.06
C GLN A 29 -11.78 3.28 -21.65
N ASP A 30 -10.53 2.92 -21.34
CA ASP A 30 -10.16 2.46 -20.02
C ASP A 30 -10.13 3.62 -19.03
N ILE A 31 -10.77 3.42 -17.88
CA ILE A 31 -10.69 4.35 -16.74
C ILE A 31 -9.26 4.47 -16.18
N THR A 32 -8.42 3.46 -16.39
CA THR A 32 -7.02 3.44 -15.95
C THR A 32 -6.23 2.41 -16.78
N PRO A 33 -4.91 2.62 -16.99
CA PRO A 33 -4.05 1.61 -17.61
C PRO A 33 -3.76 0.41 -16.70
N PHE A 34 -4.22 0.41 -15.45
CA PHE A 34 -3.91 -0.65 -14.48
C PHE A 34 -5.07 -1.64 -14.25
N THR A 35 -4.72 -2.81 -13.73
CA THR A 35 -5.64 -3.86 -13.28
C THR A 35 -5.21 -4.37 -11.92
N SER A 36 -6.19 -4.64 -11.06
CA SER A 36 -5.98 -5.26 -9.75
C SER A 36 -7.08 -6.29 -9.49
N LEU A 37 -6.96 -7.09 -8.43
CA LEU A 37 -7.91 -8.16 -8.13
C LEU A 37 -9.33 -7.64 -7.88
N HIS A 38 -9.45 -6.44 -7.31
CA HIS A 38 -10.72 -5.81 -6.97
C HIS A 38 -11.09 -4.64 -7.90
N GLY A 39 -10.40 -4.52 -9.05
CA GLY A 39 -10.69 -3.52 -10.07
C GLY A 39 -10.30 -2.09 -9.69
N TYR A 40 -10.86 -1.12 -10.42
CA TYR A 40 -10.45 0.30 -10.31
C TYR A 40 -10.50 0.89 -8.89
N PRO A 41 -11.50 0.60 -8.02
CA PRO A 41 -11.51 1.17 -6.67
C PRO A 41 -10.25 0.87 -5.84
N GLU A 42 -9.66 -0.32 -6.01
CA GLU A 42 -8.42 -0.71 -5.36
C GLU A 42 -7.22 0.01 -5.98
N VAL A 43 -7.13 0.10 -7.31
CA VAL A 43 -6.10 0.90 -7.99
C VAL A 43 -6.11 2.34 -7.51
N ALA A 44 -7.30 2.96 -7.47
CA ALA A 44 -7.46 4.34 -7.05
C ALA A 44 -7.05 4.55 -5.59
N GLU A 45 -7.44 3.65 -4.69
CA GLU A 45 -7.03 3.73 -3.28
C GLU A 45 -5.52 3.55 -3.10
N ASN A 46 -4.90 2.64 -3.85
CA ASN A 46 -3.46 2.41 -3.80
C ASN A 46 -2.68 3.66 -4.24
N ILE A 47 -3.08 4.31 -5.33
CA ILE A 47 -2.49 5.58 -5.78
C ILE A 47 -2.62 6.65 -4.69
N ARG A 48 -3.81 6.82 -4.10
CA ARG A 48 -4.00 7.78 -3.00
C ARG A 48 -3.09 7.52 -1.81
N GLN A 49 -2.89 6.25 -1.44
CA GLN A 49 -1.95 5.90 -0.37
C GLN A 49 -0.51 6.29 -0.71
N LEU A 50 -0.06 6.14 -1.96
CA LEU A 50 1.26 6.58 -2.39
C LEU A 50 1.40 8.11 -2.36
N LEU A 51 0.38 8.83 -2.86
CA LEU A 51 0.35 10.29 -2.82
C LEU A 51 0.37 10.82 -1.38
N ILE A 52 -0.39 10.20 -0.48
CA ILE A 52 -0.41 10.55 0.95
C ILE A 52 0.93 10.22 1.61
N ALA A 53 1.58 9.12 1.25
CA ALA A 53 2.92 8.80 1.74
C ALA A 53 3.95 9.88 1.36
N GLN A 54 3.84 10.43 0.15
CA GLN A 54 4.71 11.49 -0.34
C GLN A 54 4.41 12.86 0.31
N GLU A 55 3.15 13.26 0.35
CA GLU A 55 2.75 14.62 0.75
C GLU A 55 2.54 14.77 2.26
N TYR A 56 2.21 13.68 2.96
CA TYR A 56 1.88 13.64 4.38
C TYR A 56 2.52 12.43 5.08
N PRO A 57 3.86 12.27 5.02
CA PRO A 57 4.54 11.08 5.55
C PRO A 57 4.24 10.81 7.03
N GLU A 58 4.09 11.86 7.85
CA GLU A 58 3.76 11.74 9.27
C GLU A 58 2.35 11.20 9.54
N LYS A 59 1.43 11.38 8.59
CA LYS A 59 0.01 10.98 8.71
C LYS A 59 -0.29 9.68 7.96
N TYR A 60 0.62 9.24 7.12
CA TYR A 60 0.43 8.11 6.20
C TYR A 60 0.00 6.82 6.90
N LEU A 61 0.71 6.41 7.95
CA LEU A 61 0.39 5.18 8.67
C LEU A 61 -0.96 5.26 9.39
N ASP A 62 -1.32 6.43 9.90
CA ASP A 62 -2.63 6.66 10.53
C ASP A 62 -3.77 6.70 9.50
N TYR A 63 -3.50 7.20 8.30
CA TYR A 63 -4.42 7.14 7.17
C TYR A 63 -4.68 5.68 6.77
N ILE A 64 -3.65 4.85 6.59
CA ILE A 64 -3.82 3.42 6.26
C ILE A 64 -4.64 2.71 7.35
N LEU A 65 -4.34 2.97 8.63
CA LEU A 65 -5.10 2.38 9.75
C LEU A 65 -6.57 2.78 9.75
N CYS A 66 -6.87 4.04 9.42
CA CYS A 66 -8.24 4.52 9.31
C CYS A 66 -8.95 3.88 8.11
N ARG A 67 -8.33 3.94 6.93
CA ARG A 67 -8.89 3.47 5.67
C ARG A 67 -9.16 1.97 5.69
N GLY A 68 -8.23 1.18 6.21
CA GLY A 68 -8.35 -0.28 6.30
C GLY A 68 -9.55 -0.76 7.12
N LYS A 69 -10.12 0.07 8.00
CA LYS A 69 -11.33 -0.23 8.79
C LYS A 69 -12.63 0.17 8.10
N LYS A 70 -12.56 0.94 7.01
CA LYS A 70 -13.71 1.63 6.42
C LYS A 70 -13.72 1.52 4.89
N LEU A 71 -13.25 0.41 4.33
CA LEU A 71 -13.07 0.26 2.87
C LEU A 71 -14.36 0.55 2.06
N ASP A 72 -15.52 0.33 2.66
CA ASP A 72 -16.86 0.62 2.10
C ASP A 72 -17.27 2.10 2.16
N LYS A 73 -16.52 2.94 2.87
CA LYS A 73 -16.75 4.39 3.00
C LYS A 73 -15.77 5.18 2.16
N SER A 74 -16.13 6.44 1.93
CA SER A 74 -15.29 7.44 1.28
C SER A 74 -13.97 7.64 2.05
N TRP A 75 -12.89 7.79 1.29
CA TRP A 75 -11.52 7.94 1.79
C TRP A 75 -11.31 9.32 2.43
N GLU A 76 -12.04 10.32 1.93
CA GLU A 76 -12.05 11.71 2.39
C GLU A 76 -12.34 11.77 3.89
N SER A 77 -13.24 10.94 4.41
CA SER A 77 -13.55 10.89 5.85
C SER A 77 -12.33 10.57 6.74
N CYS A 78 -11.38 9.76 6.25
CA CYS A 78 -10.13 9.49 6.94
C CYS A 78 -9.10 10.59 6.71
N ALA A 79 -9.04 11.15 5.50
CA ALA A 79 -8.15 12.26 5.16
C ALA A 79 -8.48 13.51 6.00
N GLU A 80 -9.74 13.94 6.01
CA GLU A 80 -10.23 15.10 6.77
C GLU A 80 -9.99 14.95 8.27
N LYS A 81 -10.29 13.77 8.83
CA LYS A 81 -10.04 13.48 10.25
C LYS A 81 -8.55 13.67 10.63
N LEU A 82 -7.63 13.44 9.70
CA LEU A 82 -6.19 13.58 9.90
C LEU A 82 -5.66 14.93 9.41
N GLY A 83 -6.53 15.82 8.91
CA GLY A 83 -6.13 17.09 8.30
C GLY A 83 -5.27 16.93 7.06
N ILE A 84 -5.50 15.88 6.27
CA ILE A 84 -4.93 15.71 4.92
C ILE A 84 -5.79 16.55 3.97
N ASP A 85 -5.16 17.36 3.11
CA ASP A 85 -5.88 18.18 2.13
C ASP A 85 -6.40 17.28 0.99
N VAL A 86 -7.69 17.00 1.03
CA VAL A 86 -8.39 16.17 0.03
C VAL A 86 -8.24 16.74 -1.38
N ALA A 87 -8.39 18.06 -1.53
CA ALA A 87 -8.33 18.72 -2.83
C ALA A 87 -6.91 18.65 -3.42
N LYS A 88 -5.88 18.79 -2.58
CA LYS A 88 -4.48 18.60 -3.00
C LYS A 88 -4.24 17.18 -3.50
N ILE A 89 -4.67 16.17 -2.75
CA ILE A 89 -4.49 14.76 -3.15
C ILE A 89 -5.26 14.45 -4.43
N GLN A 90 -6.49 14.94 -4.57
CA GLN A 90 -7.28 14.75 -5.80
C GLN A 90 -6.59 15.40 -7.01
N LYS A 91 -6.07 16.62 -6.85
CA LYS A 91 -5.34 17.29 -7.93
C LYS A 91 -4.10 16.51 -8.36
N LEU A 92 -3.37 15.91 -7.42
CA LEU A 92 -2.21 15.06 -7.71
C LEU A 92 -2.61 13.73 -8.34
N PHE A 93 -3.75 13.15 -7.93
CA PHE A 93 -4.28 11.92 -8.48
C PHE A 93 -4.59 12.03 -9.98
N ASP A 94 -5.01 13.20 -10.43
CA ASP A 94 -5.37 13.43 -11.83
C ASP A 94 -4.14 13.72 -12.73
N THR A 95 -2.91 13.57 -12.23
CA THR A 95 -1.69 13.81 -13.01
C THR A 95 -1.01 12.52 -13.50
N PRO A 96 -0.28 12.56 -14.63
CA PRO A 96 0.49 11.42 -15.13
C PRO A 96 1.55 10.91 -14.15
N GLU A 97 2.09 11.78 -13.30
CA GLU A 97 3.07 11.43 -12.28
C GLU A 97 2.50 10.46 -11.25
N SER A 98 1.20 10.54 -10.93
CA SER A 98 0.56 9.60 -10.01
C SER A 98 0.49 8.18 -10.58
N GLU A 99 0.24 8.05 -11.88
CA GLU A 99 0.27 6.77 -12.58
C GLU A 99 1.70 6.22 -12.64
N GLN A 100 2.69 7.07 -12.89
CA GLN A 100 4.09 6.69 -12.89
C GLN A 100 4.53 6.19 -11.50
N LEU A 101 4.15 6.90 -10.44
CA LEU A 101 4.41 6.50 -9.05
C LEU A 101 3.82 5.12 -8.74
N PHE A 102 2.59 4.86 -9.19
CA PHE A 102 1.96 3.56 -9.01
C PHE A 102 2.60 2.46 -9.85
N ARG A 103 2.97 2.76 -11.10
CA ARG A 103 3.70 1.85 -11.99
C ARG A 103 5.02 1.40 -11.36
N GLU A 104 5.78 2.32 -10.76
CA GLU A 104 7.02 2.00 -10.05
C GLU A 104 6.79 1.13 -8.81
N ASN A 105 5.74 1.42 -8.03
CA ASN A 105 5.41 0.65 -6.84
C ASN A 105 5.09 -0.82 -7.17
N ILE A 106 4.25 -1.07 -8.18
CA ILE A 106 3.77 -2.42 -8.49
C ILE A 106 4.88 -3.33 -9.06
N GLN A 107 5.95 -2.75 -9.61
CA GLN A 107 7.09 -3.49 -10.15
C GLN A 107 7.79 -4.36 -9.10
N ARG A 108 7.89 -3.89 -7.85
CA ARG A 108 8.60 -4.65 -6.81
C ARG A 108 7.91 -5.96 -6.48
N ALA A 109 6.59 -5.94 -6.31
CA ALA A 109 5.81 -7.14 -6.07
C ALA A 109 5.87 -8.10 -7.28
N ALA A 110 5.76 -7.56 -8.49
CA ALA A 110 5.86 -8.34 -9.72
C ALA A 110 7.23 -9.02 -9.90
N ALA A 111 8.32 -8.29 -9.67
CA ALA A 111 9.70 -8.79 -9.79
C ALA A 111 10.01 -9.91 -8.77
N LEU A 112 9.35 -9.88 -7.61
CA LEU A 112 9.47 -10.92 -6.58
C LEU A 112 8.47 -12.07 -6.78
N GLY A 113 7.64 -12.04 -7.83
CA GLY A 113 6.62 -13.06 -8.07
C GLY A 113 5.50 -13.09 -7.02
N ILE A 114 5.30 -12.03 -6.26
CA ILE A 114 4.29 -11.95 -5.20
C ILE A 114 2.92 -11.74 -5.84
N ARG A 115 2.01 -12.70 -5.61
CA ARG A 115 0.65 -12.70 -6.19
C ARG A 115 -0.47 -12.72 -5.16
N ALA A 116 -0.14 -12.85 -3.88
CA ALA A 116 -1.11 -12.92 -2.79
C ALA A 116 -0.73 -11.94 -1.67
N SER A 117 -1.74 -11.28 -1.13
CA SER A 117 -1.63 -10.42 0.05
C SER A 117 -2.31 -11.06 1.27
N PRO A 118 -1.84 -10.75 2.50
CA PRO A 118 -0.60 -10.06 2.79
C PRO A 118 0.63 -10.98 2.58
N THR A 119 1.69 -10.45 2.00
CA THR A 119 3.04 -11.04 2.01
C THR A 119 3.97 -10.07 2.73
N ILE A 120 4.70 -10.54 3.74
CA ILE A 120 5.62 -9.72 4.54
C ILE A 120 7.04 -10.19 4.25
N LEU A 121 7.93 -9.24 3.99
CA LEU A 121 9.36 -9.47 3.87
C LEU A 121 10.09 -8.70 4.97
N VAL A 122 11.03 -9.34 5.65
CA VAL A 122 11.98 -8.70 6.57
C VAL A 122 13.37 -8.95 6.00
N ASP A 123 14.11 -7.88 5.72
CA ASP A 123 15.42 -7.94 5.06
C ASP A 123 15.40 -8.78 3.75
N ASN A 124 14.34 -8.61 2.94
CA ASN A 124 14.04 -9.38 1.73
C ASN A 124 13.75 -10.88 1.94
N HIS A 125 13.69 -11.37 3.18
CA HIS A 125 13.27 -12.73 3.48
C HIS A 125 11.78 -12.80 3.80
N GLN A 126 11.07 -13.72 3.17
CA GLN A 126 9.65 -13.90 3.43
C GLN A 126 9.43 -14.34 4.87
N PHE A 127 8.71 -13.51 5.63
CA PHE A 127 8.31 -13.82 6.98
C PHE A 127 7.21 -14.88 6.94
N GLN A 128 7.49 -16.03 7.54
CA GLN A 128 6.54 -17.11 7.68
C GLN A 128 6.24 -17.34 9.16
N THR A 129 4.96 -17.41 9.52
CA THR A 129 4.51 -17.54 10.92
C THR A 129 5.10 -18.76 11.64
N HIS A 130 5.44 -19.83 10.94
CA HIS A 130 6.09 -21.02 11.49
C HIS A 130 7.56 -20.80 11.92
N GLN A 131 8.20 -19.68 11.53
CA GLN A 131 9.58 -19.38 11.91
C GLN A 131 9.71 -18.85 13.36
N LEU A 132 8.62 -18.36 13.97
CA LEU A 132 8.63 -17.89 15.36
C LEU A 132 8.74 -19.03 16.39
N LEU A 133 8.32 -20.25 16.04
CA LEU A 133 8.37 -21.41 16.94
C LEU A 133 9.79 -21.94 17.17
N ARG A 134 10.78 -21.50 16.37
CA ARG A 134 12.18 -21.92 16.53
C ARG A 134 13.05 -20.91 17.28
N ALA A 135 12.58 -19.68 17.46
CA ALA A 135 13.31 -18.63 18.16
C ALA A 135 13.01 -18.57 19.67
N SER A 136 11.96 -19.26 20.15
CA SER A 136 11.57 -19.28 21.57
C SER A 136 12.29 -20.36 22.40
N GLY A 137 13.20 -21.15 21.80
CA GLY A 137 14.06 -22.09 22.53
C GLY A 137 13.33 -23.15 23.37
N THR A 138 12.01 -23.31 23.24
CA THR A 138 11.24 -24.27 24.02
C THR A 138 10.96 -25.48 23.15
N PRO A 139 11.54 -26.66 23.43
CA PRO A 139 11.22 -27.88 22.70
C PRO A 139 9.75 -28.22 22.95
N CYS A 140 8.99 -28.49 21.88
CA CYS A 140 7.73 -29.23 22.02
C CYS A 140 8.05 -30.61 22.59
N GLN A 141 7.62 -30.86 23.83
CA GLN A 141 7.38 -32.21 24.35
C GLN A 141 6.00 -32.68 23.89
#